data_AF-A0A2M7L352-F1
#
_entry.id   AF-A0A2M7L352-F1
#
_cell.length_a   1.000
_cell.length_b   1.000
_cell.length_c   1.000
_cell.angle_alpha   90.00
_cell.angle_beta   90.00
_cell.angle_gamma   90.00
#
_symmetry.space_group_name_H-M   'P 1'
#
loop_
_entity.id
_entity.type
_entity.pdbx_description
1 polymer ?
#
loop_
_entity_poly.entity_id
_entity_poly.type
_entity_poly.pdbx_seq_one_letter_code
_entity_poly.pdbx_strand_id
1 'polypeptide(L)'
;MSDTSDDLHVMETLLSACRERLNDLNRAVKGKQWQRAASIATDYAGLLARLATVDASPAEREEMVQLDIRHRRCMRQLSRQMAAMSENIASLEEGKKAVQRSRDLTESIYRQ
;
A
#
# COMPACT_ATOMS: atom_id res chain seq x y z
N MET A 1 -33.63 18.29 17.99
CA MET A 1 -32.57 17.70 18.84
C MET A 1 -32.56 16.19 18.64
N SER A 2 -32.22 15.72 17.43
CA SER A 2 -32.23 14.29 17.04
C SER A 2 -31.10 13.94 16.04
N ASP A 3 -29.95 14.60 16.09
CA ASP A 3 -28.83 14.35 15.14
C ASP A 3 -27.64 13.60 15.75
N THR A 4 -27.40 13.72 17.06
CA THR A 4 -26.19 13.18 17.70
C THR A 4 -26.12 11.65 17.75
N SER A 5 -27.24 10.95 17.60
CA SER A 5 -27.27 9.48 17.63
C SER A 5 -26.90 8.85 16.28
N ASP A 6 -27.21 9.53 15.17
CA ASP A 6 -26.91 9.03 13.82
C ASP A 6 -25.42 9.29 13.50
N ASP A 7 -24.89 10.46 13.88
CA ASP A 7 -23.48 10.79 13.66
C ASP A 7 -22.51 9.88 14.43
N LEU A 8 -22.87 9.50 15.67
CA LEU A 8 -22.08 8.57 16.48
C LEU A 8 -22.03 7.18 15.83
N HIS A 9 -23.17 6.71 15.30
CA HIS A 9 -23.23 5.42 14.62
C HIS A 9 -22.46 5.43 13.29
N VAL A 10 -22.50 6.55 12.57
CA VAL A 10 -21.72 6.75 11.34
C VAL A 10 -20.22 6.76 11.62
N MET A 11 -19.78 7.46 12.67
CA MET A 11 -18.37 7.53 13.07
C MET A 11 -17.82 6.14 13.44
N GLU A 12 -18.51 5.40 14.31
CA GLU A 12 -18.09 4.07 14.73
C GLU A 12 -18.01 3.10 13.53
N THR A 13 -18.97 3.18 12.62
CA THR A 13 -18.99 2.37 11.39
C THR A 13 -17.80 2.69 10.49
N LEU A 14 -17.48 3.98 10.31
CA LEU A 14 -16.34 4.42 9.50
C LEU A 14 -14.99 4.01 10.11
N LEU A 15 -14.83 4.16 11.43
CA LEU A 15 -13.64 3.70 12.14
C LEU A 15 -13.46 2.19 12.01
N SER A 16 -14.55 1.43 12.14
CA SER A 16 -14.54 -0.01 11.93
C SER A 16 -14.10 -0.40 10.51
N ALA A 17 -14.69 0.23 9.50
CA ALA A 17 -14.31 0.02 8.10
C ALA A 17 -12.83 0.36 7.85
N CYS A 18 -12.33 1.45 8.46
CA CYS A 18 -10.91 1.81 8.40
C CYS A 18 -10.01 0.74 9.02
N ARG A 19 -10.36 0.19 10.19
CA ARG A 19 -9.61 -0.90 10.83
C ARG A 19 -9.52 -2.12 9.92
N GLU A 20 -10.65 -2.54 9.34
CA GLU A 20 -10.72 -3.69 8.44
C GLU A 20 -9.90 -3.46 7.17
N ARG A 21 -10.09 -2.33 6.48
CA ARG A 21 -9.34 -2.02 5.25
C ARG A 21 -7.85 -1.91 5.48
N LEU A 22 -7.43 -1.35 6.61
CA LEU A 22 -6.01 -1.29 6.95
C LEU A 22 -5.42 -2.68 7.26
N ASN A 23 -6.20 -3.59 7.85
CA ASN A 23 -5.79 -4.98 8.04
C ASN A 23 -5.66 -5.71 6.69
N ASP A 24 -6.61 -5.52 5.79
CA ASP A 24 -6.57 -6.06 4.43
C ASP A 24 -5.37 -5.53 3.65
N LEU A 25 -5.09 -4.23 3.74
CA LEU A 25 -3.92 -3.61 3.11
C LEU A 25 -2.64 -4.24 3.63
N ASN A 26 -2.48 -4.37 4.94
CA ASN A 26 -1.32 -5.02 5.55
C ASN A 26 -1.16 -6.47 5.07
N ARG A 27 -2.27 -7.22 4.93
CA ARG A 27 -2.25 -8.60 4.42
C ARG A 27 -1.82 -8.64 2.95
N ALA A 28 -2.36 -7.73 2.11
CA ALA A 28 -2.00 -7.63 0.71
C ALA A 28 -0.52 -7.26 0.51
N VAL A 29 -0.01 -6.31 1.29
CA VAL A 29 1.42 -5.91 1.27
C VAL A 29 2.32 -7.06 1.69
N LYS A 30 1.99 -7.79 2.77
CA LYS A 30 2.75 -8.98 3.21
C LYS A 30 2.71 -10.10 2.16
N GLY A 31 1.56 -10.28 1.50
CA GLY A 31 1.37 -11.25 0.43
C GLY A 31 1.88 -10.81 -0.95
N LYS A 32 2.55 -9.66 -1.06
CA LYS A 32 3.06 -9.10 -2.32
C LYS A 32 1.99 -8.91 -3.41
N GLN A 33 0.73 -8.72 -3.00
CA GLN A 33 -0.42 -8.53 -3.91
C GLN A 33 -0.55 -7.05 -4.28
N TRP A 34 0.39 -6.52 -5.09
CA TRP A 34 0.56 -5.07 -5.30
C TRP A 34 -0.66 -4.36 -5.91
N GLN A 35 -1.26 -4.94 -6.93
CA GLN A 35 -2.46 -4.37 -7.57
C GLN A 35 -3.63 -4.29 -6.57
N ARG A 36 -3.83 -5.37 -5.80
CA ARG A 36 -4.87 -5.41 -4.76
C ARG A 36 -4.57 -4.40 -3.65
N ALA A 37 -3.32 -4.28 -3.22
CA ALA A 37 -2.91 -3.29 -2.22
C ALA A 37 -3.20 -1.86 -2.68
N ALA A 38 -2.95 -1.53 -3.95
CA ALA A 38 -3.27 -0.21 -4.52
C ALA A 38 -4.77 0.09 -4.52
N SER A 39 -5.60 -0.89 -4.88
CA SER A 39 -7.07 -0.76 -4.80
C SER A 39 -7.53 -0.50 -3.37
N ILE A 40 -7.07 -1.31 -2.40
CA ILE A 40 -7.44 -1.16 -0.99
C ILE A 40 -6.98 0.19 -0.43
N ALA A 41 -5.80 0.66 -0.81
CA ALA A 41 -5.29 1.97 -0.38
C ALA A 41 -6.17 3.13 -0.88
N THR A 42 -6.70 3.01 -2.10
CA THR A 42 -7.64 4.00 -2.66
C THR A 42 -8.96 4.00 -1.89
N ASP A 43 -9.51 2.81 -1.63
CA ASP A 43 -10.74 2.66 -0.83
C ASP A 43 -10.56 3.22 0.58
N TYR A 44 -9.42 2.94 1.20
CA TYR A 44 -9.06 3.44 2.53
C TYR A 44 -8.93 4.96 2.56
N ALA A 45 -8.35 5.58 1.52
CA ALA A 45 -8.30 7.04 1.41
C ALA A 45 -9.71 7.66 1.31
N GLY A 46 -10.64 7.00 0.62
CA GLY A 46 -12.05 7.41 0.59
C GLY A 46 -12.72 7.35 1.98
N LEU A 47 -12.41 6.31 2.77
CA LEU A 47 -12.90 6.22 4.16
C LEU A 47 -12.33 7.33 5.05
N LEU A 48 -11.04 7.63 4.92
CA LEU A 48 -10.41 8.73 5.66
C LEU A 48 -11.00 10.09 5.29
N ALA A 49 -11.30 10.32 4.01
CA ALA A 49 -11.95 11.54 3.56
C ALA A 49 -13.35 11.72 4.19
N ARG A 50 -14.10 10.62 4.34
CA ARG A 50 -15.40 10.62 5.02
C ARG A 50 -15.27 10.81 6.54
N LEU A 51 -14.25 10.22 7.17
CA LEU A 51 -13.99 10.46 8.59
C LEU A 51 -13.66 11.93 8.88
N ALA A 52 -12.98 12.61 7.96
CA ALA A 52 -12.62 14.02 8.12
C ALA A 52 -13.84 14.96 8.09
N THR A 53 -15.01 14.51 7.62
CA THR A 53 -16.23 15.33 7.57
C THR A 53 -17.16 15.15 8.76
N VAL A 54 -16.86 14.22 9.67
CA VAL A 54 -17.69 13.92 10.84
C VAL A 54 -17.00 14.46 12.11
N ASP A 55 -17.78 15.06 13.00
CA ASP A 55 -17.26 15.56 14.27
C ASP A 55 -16.85 14.40 15.19
N ALA A 56 -15.55 14.34 15.48
CA ALA A 56 -14.96 13.31 16.33
C ALA A 56 -14.79 13.80 17.78
N SER A 57 -15.26 12.99 18.71
CA SER A 57 -14.94 13.06 20.14
C SER A 57 -13.44 12.84 20.40
N PRO A 58 -12.93 13.19 21.60
CA PRO A 58 -11.52 12.98 21.93
C PRO A 58 -11.05 11.53 21.78
N ALA A 59 -11.89 10.55 22.15
CA ALA A 59 -11.55 9.12 22.04
C ALA A 59 -11.45 8.66 20.57
N GLU A 60 -12.36 9.12 19.72
CA GLU A 60 -12.33 8.80 18.29
C GLU A 60 -11.13 9.44 17.58
N ARG A 61 -10.75 10.67 17.98
CA ARG A 61 -9.52 11.30 17.49
C ARG A 61 -8.27 10.51 17.87
N GLU A 62 -8.22 9.98 19.08
CA GLU A 62 -7.12 9.10 19.50
C GLU A 62 -7.07 7.84 18.63
N GLU A 63 -8.21 7.21 18.34
CA GLU A 63 -8.26 6.06 17.45
C GLU A 63 -7.79 6.40 16.03
N MET A 64 -8.22 7.55 15.48
CA MET A 64 -7.75 8.02 14.17
C MET A 64 -6.22 8.19 14.12
N VAL A 65 -5.61 8.68 15.21
CA VAL A 65 -4.14 8.76 15.33
C VAL A 65 -3.52 7.37 15.31
N GLN A 66 -4.10 6.39 16.01
CA GLN A 66 -3.60 5.01 15.98
C GLN A 66 -3.71 4.37 14.59
N LEU A 67 -4.82 4.61 13.89
CA LEU A 67 -5.03 4.18 12.51
C LEU A 67 -3.97 4.77 11.58
N ASP A 68 -3.70 6.08 11.69
CA ASP A 68 -2.69 6.75 10.88
C ASP A 68 -1.27 6.23 11.16
N ILE A 69 -0.89 6.05 12.43
CA ILE A 69 0.40 5.44 12.79
C ILE A 69 0.56 4.07 12.12
N ARG A 70 -0.49 3.25 12.18
CA ARG A 70 -0.50 1.89 11.62
C ARG A 70 -0.47 1.92 10.08
N HIS A 71 -1.15 2.87 9.45
CA HIS A 71 -1.09 3.12 8.01
C HIS A 71 0.32 3.53 7.57
N ARG A 72 0.95 4.50 8.24
CA ARG A 72 2.34 4.90 7.95
C ARG A 72 3.33 3.74 8.10
N ARG A 73 3.14 2.84 9.07
CA ARG A 73 3.95 1.62 9.20
C ARG A 73 3.75 0.69 7.99
N CYS A 74 2.52 0.47 7.55
CA CYS A 74 2.20 -0.33 6.37
C CYS A 74 2.87 0.24 5.11
N MET A 75 2.75 1.55 4.88
CA MET A 75 3.33 2.22 3.71
C MET A 75 4.86 2.16 3.70
N ARG A 76 5.52 2.31 4.85
CA ARG A 76 6.98 2.09 4.95
C ARG A 76 7.38 0.65 4.61
N GLN A 77 6.57 -0.34 4.98
CA GLN A 77 6.81 -1.72 4.57
C GLN A 77 6.67 -1.87 3.05
N LEU A 78 5.62 -1.30 2.46
CA LEU A 78 5.41 -1.31 1.02
C LEU A 78 6.58 -0.66 0.26
N SER A 79 7.02 0.54 0.66
CA SER A 79 8.16 1.22 0.02
C SER A 79 9.43 0.38 0.05
N ARG A 80 9.74 -0.29 1.17
CA ARG A 80 10.90 -1.17 1.27
C ARG A 80 10.80 -2.37 0.33
N GLN A 81 9.62 -2.98 0.22
CA GLN A 81 9.40 -4.10 -0.70
C GLN A 81 9.52 -3.66 -2.16
N MET A 82 8.99 -2.48 -2.50
CA MET A 82 9.12 -1.92 -3.84
C MET A 82 10.56 -1.60 -4.21
N ALA A 83 11.35 -1.01 -3.29
CA ALA A 83 12.76 -0.73 -3.53
C ALA A 83 13.55 -2.00 -3.86
N ALA A 84 13.34 -3.08 -3.09
CA ALA A 84 13.95 -4.38 -3.36
C ALA A 84 13.51 -4.98 -4.71
N MET A 85 12.25 -4.77 -5.11
CA MET A 85 11.76 -5.21 -6.42
C MET A 85 12.41 -4.44 -7.57
N SER A 86 12.56 -3.12 -7.44
CA SER A 86 13.25 -2.29 -8.43
C SER A 86 14.72 -2.68 -8.60
N GLU A 87 15.42 -2.98 -7.50
CA GLU A 87 16.80 -3.47 -7.54
C GLU A 87 16.91 -4.81 -8.28
N ASN A 88 16.00 -5.76 -8.00
CA ASN A 88 15.95 -7.04 -8.71
C ASN A 88 15.70 -6.86 -10.22
N ILE A 89 14.84 -5.92 -10.62
CA ILE A 89 14.58 -5.62 -12.04
C ILE A 89 15.85 -5.09 -12.70
N ALA A 90 16.54 -4.12 -12.09
CA ALA A 90 17.78 -3.58 -12.62
C ALA A 90 18.85 -4.68 -12.80
N SER A 91 19.00 -5.54 -11.80
CA SER A 91 19.91 -6.70 -11.87
C SER A 91 19.57 -7.65 -13.02
N LEU A 92 18.29 -7.94 -13.24
CA LEU A 92 17.83 -8.78 -14.35
C LEU A 92 18.10 -8.14 -15.72
N GLU A 93 17.89 -6.83 -15.85
CA GLU A 93 18.17 -6.09 -17.08
C GLU A 93 19.67 -6.08 -17.41
N GLU A 94 20.53 -5.91 -16.41
CA GLU A 94 21.98 -6.00 -16.56
C GLU A 94 22.42 -7.41 -16.96
N GLY A 95 21.87 -8.44 -16.32
CA GLY A 95 22.11 -9.84 -16.68
C GLY A 95 21.72 -10.14 -18.13
N LYS A 96 20.56 -9.65 -18.58
CA LYS A 96 20.12 -9.78 -19.98
C LYS A 96 21.10 -9.12 -20.95
N LYS A 97 21.57 -7.92 -20.65
CA LYS A 97 22.58 -7.21 -21.47
C LYS A 97 23.90 -7.99 -21.52
N ALA A 98 24.33 -8.56 -20.40
CA ALA A 98 25.56 -9.36 -20.34
C ALA A 98 25.46 -10.64 -21.19
N VAL A 99 24.33 -11.35 -21.12
CA VAL A 99 24.07 -12.53 -21.96
C VAL A 99 24.04 -12.15 -23.43
N GLN A 100 23.39 -11.04 -23.80
CA GLN A 100 23.35 -10.58 -25.19
C GLN A 100 24.75 -10.28 -25.72
N ARG A 101 25.59 -9.54 -24.96
CA ARG A 101 26.97 -9.25 -25.36
C ARG A 101 27.81 -10.52 -25.55
N SER A 102 27.64 -11.52 -24.67
CA SER A 102 28.32 -12.81 -24.78
C SER A 102 27.92 -13.56 -26.05
N ARG A 103 26.61 -13.55 -26.37
CA ARG A 103 26.09 -14.13 -27.60
C ARG A 103 26.63 -13.42 -28.84
N ASP A 104 26.59 -12.10 -28.87
CA ASP A 104 27.08 -11.29 -30.01
C ASP A 104 28.58 -11.54 -30.26
N LEU A 105 29.37 -11.62 -29.17
CA LEU A 105 30.79 -11.98 -29.26
C LEU A 105 30.98 -13.38 -29.83
N THR A 106 30.20 -14.35 -29.36
CA THR A 106 30.27 -15.74 -29.85
C THR A 106 29.91 -15.83 -31.34
N GLU A 107 28.81 -15.18 -31.75
CA GLU A 107 28.41 -15.12 -33.17
C GLU A 107 29.47 -14.43 -34.04
N SER A 108 30.17 -13.41 -33.53
CA SER A 108 31.27 -12.76 -34.25
C SER A 108 32.49 -13.66 -34.45
N ILE A 109 32.82 -14.51 -33.46
CA ILE A 109 33.94 -15.46 -33.56
C ILE A 109 33.64 -16.56 -34.57
N TYR A 110 32.40 -17.07 -34.60
CA TYR A 110 32.02 -18.18 -35.49
C TYR A 110 31.74 -17.76 -36.93
N ARG A 111 31.56 -16.46 -37.22
CA ARG A 111 31.32 -15.94 -38.57
C ARG A 111 32.56 -15.30 -39.23
N GLN A 112 33.70 -15.32 -38.55
CA GLN A 112 35.02 -15.08 -39.16
C GLN A 112 35.54 -16.36 -39.82
#